data_AF-T5KI46-F1
#
_entry.id   AF-T5KI46-F1
#
_cell.length_a   1.000
_cell.length_b   1.000
_cell.length_c   1.000
_cell.angle_alpha   90.00
_cell.angle_beta   90.00
_cell.angle_gamma   90.00
#
_symmetry.space_group_name_H-M   'P 1'
#
loop_
_entity.id
_entity.type
_entity.pdbx_description
1 polymer ?
#
loop_
_entity_poly.entity_id
_entity_poly.type
_entity_poly.pdbx_seq_one_letter_code
_entity_poly.pdbx_strand_id
1 'polypeptide(L)'
;MTAARSYPATIASAVEHETVIRKSRFLTRIEPVTSVEQAEAVIAGIRKKAWDANHNCTAMVTGLLGDQARSSDDGEPSGTAGIPMLEVLRRRGLTDVVAVVTRYFG
;
A
#
# COMPACT_ATOMS: atom_id res chain seq x y z
N MET A 1 -5.02 -4.55 36.59
CA MET A 1 -4.06 -4.97 35.56
C MET A 1 -4.38 -4.20 34.29
N THR A 2 -3.59 -3.19 33.95
CA THR A 2 -3.75 -2.45 32.69
C THR A 2 -3.27 -3.37 31.56
N ALA A 3 -4.14 -3.71 30.61
CA ALA A 3 -3.73 -4.52 29.46
C ALA A 3 -2.55 -3.85 28.75
N ALA A 4 -1.51 -4.63 28.42
CA ALA A 4 -0.40 -4.12 27.62
C ALA A 4 -0.96 -3.62 26.28
N ARG A 5 -0.78 -2.34 25.99
CA ARG A 5 -1.24 -1.74 24.75
C ARG A 5 -0.31 -2.23 23.63
N SER A 6 -0.83 -3.06 22.72
CA SER A 6 -0.09 -3.47 21.54
C SER A 6 -0.09 -2.32 20.54
N TYR A 7 1.10 -1.84 20.16
CA TYR A 7 1.25 -0.85 19.11
C TYR A 7 1.47 -1.54 17.76
N PRO A 8 0.93 -0.99 16.66
CA PRO A 8 1.27 -1.43 15.32
C PRO A 8 2.77 -1.27 15.04
N ALA A 9 3.31 -2.10 14.16
CA ALA A 9 4.69 -2.01 13.71
C ALA A 9 4.78 -1.34 12.33
N THR A 10 5.98 -0.94 11.93
CA THR A 10 6.29 -0.59 10.53
C THR A 10 7.39 -1.52 9.99
N ILE A 11 7.64 -1.45 8.69
CA ILE A 11 8.71 -2.21 8.02
C ILE A 11 10.04 -1.46 8.16
N ALA A 12 11.16 -2.21 8.24
CA ALA A 12 12.48 -1.62 8.45
C ALA A 12 13.03 -0.86 7.23
N SER A 13 12.58 -1.23 6.02
CA SER A 13 13.00 -0.61 4.75
C SER A 13 11.98 -0.92 3.67
N ALA A 14 12.07 -0.23 2.53
CA ALA A 14 11.20 -0.48 1.39
C ALA A 14 11.39 -1.92 0.85
N VAL A 15 10.29 -2.54 0.44
CA VAL A 15 10.24 -3.91 -0.09
C VAL A 15 9.55 -3.90 -1.44
N GLU A 16 10.08 -4.67 -2.38
CA GLU A 16 9.48 -4.90 -3.69
C GLU A 16 9.27 -6.39 -3.93
N HIS A 17 8.15 -6.73 -4.58
CA HIS A 17 7.84 -8.10 -4.97
C HIS A 17 7.03 -8.12 -6.27
N GLU A 18 7.36 -9.03 -7.17
CA GLU A 18 6.62 -9.25 -8.41
C GLU A 18 5.89 -10.59 -8.38
N THR A 19 4.65 -10.61 -8.86
CA THR A 19 3.89 -11.84 -9.12
C THR A 19 3.23 -11.76 -10.50
N VAL A 20 3.16 -12.90 -11.19
CA VAL A 20 2.47 -13.01 -12.48
C VAL A 20 1.24 -13.89 -12.32
N ILE A 21 0.06 -13.37 -12.68
CA ILE A 21 -1.21 -14.09 -12.61
C ILE A 21 -1.90 -13.95 -13.96
N ARG A 22 -2.16 -15.07 -14.63
CA ARG A 22 -2.86 -15.10 -15.93
C ARG A 22 -2.29 -14.07 -16.92
N LYS A 23 -0.96 -14.07 -17.11
CA LYS A 23 -0.18 -13.15 -17.96
C LYS A 23 -0.15 -11.67 -17.53
N SER A 24 -1.01 -11.25 -16.59
CA SER A 24 -0.88 -9.95 -15.94
C SER A 24 0.26 -9.96 -14.92
N ARG A 25 1.08 -8.91 -14.93
CA ARG A 25 2.18 -8.70 -13.97
C ARG A 25 1.74 -7.73 -12.89
N PHE A 26 2.05 -8.05 -11.63
CA PHE A 26 1.74 -7.25 -10.45
C PHE A 26 3.03 -6.96 -9.70
N LEU A 27 3.47 -5.71 -9.72
CA LEU A 27 4.64 -5.24 -8.99
C LEU A 27 4.15 -4.53 -7.73
N THR A 28 4.37 -5.16 -6.59
CA THR A 28 4.04 -4.60 -5.27
C THR A 28 5.27 -3.89 -4.73
N ARG A 29 5.12 -2.61 -4.36
CA ARG A 29 6.10 -1.87 -3.57
C ARG A 29 5.46 -1.46 -2.25
N ILE A 30 6.15 -1.73 -1.14
CA ILE A 30 5.77 -1.25 0.19
C ILE A 30 6.90 -0.39 0.71
N GLU A 31 6.58 0.78 1.26
CA GLU A 31 7.55 1.77 1.72
C GLU A 31 7.14 2.32 3.10
N PRO A 32 8.08 2.41 4.07
CA PRO A 32 7.80 3.06 5.34
C PRO A 32 7.63 4.57 5.13
N VAL A 33 6.59 5.13 5.73
CA VAL A 33 6.23 6.55 5.62
C VAL A 33 5.71 7.06 6.96
N THR A 34 6.09 8.27 7.36
CA THR A 34 5.69 8.84 8.66
C THR A 34 4.49 9.78 8.55
N SER A 35 4.01 10.05 7.34
CA SER A 35 2.86 10.94 7.13
C SER A 35 2.13 10.62 5.82
N VAL A 36 0.91 11.15 5.73
CA VAL A 36 0.09 11.10 4.51
C VAL A 36 0.79 11.77 3.33
N GLU A 37 1.45 12.90 3.57
CA GLU A 37 2.15 13.67 2.53
C GLU A 37 3.35 12.88 1.98
N GLN A 38 4.08 12.17 2.85
CA GLN A 38 5.15 11.28 2.40
C GLN A 38 4.60 10.10 1.59
N ALA A 39 3.48 9.51 2.02
CA ALA A 39 2.81 8.46 1.27
C ALA A 39 2.38 8.93 -0.13
N GLU A 40 1.79 10.13 -0.23
CA GLU A 40 1.41 10.75 -1.50
C GLU A 40 2.63 11.00 -2.40
N ALA A 41 3.75 11.45 -1.84
CA ALA A 41 5.00 11.65 -2.58
C ALA A 41 5.55 10.32 -3.15
N VAL A 42 5.51 9.23 -2.36
CA VAL A 42 5.90 7.89 -2.83
C VAL A 42 4.99 7.43 -3.97
N ILE A 43 3.66 7.56 -3.79
CA ILE A 43 2.68 7.19 -4.82
C ILE A 43 2.93 7.96 -6.11
N ALA A 44 3.12 9.28 -6.04
CA ALA A 44 3.41 10.11 -7.20
C ALA A 44 4.73 9.69 -7.91
N GLY A 45 5.76 9.37 -7.12
CA GLY A 45 7.03 8.85 -7.63
C GLY A 45 6.88 7.53 -8.39
N ILE A 46 6.09 6.59 -7.86
CA ILE A 46 5.81 5.30 -8.50
C ILE A 46 4.98 5.48 -9.76
N ARG A 47 3.91 6.29 -9.72
CA ARG A 47 3.10 6.63 -10.90
C ARG A 47 3.93 7.24 -12.03
N LYS A 48 4.93 8.06 -11.69
CA LYS A 48 5.85 8.63 -12.69
C LYS A 48 6.79 7.58 -13.28
N LYS A 49 7.28 6.63 -12.47
CA LYS A 49 8.16 5.54 -12.93
C LYS A 49 7.41 4.52 -13.78
N ALA A 50 6.21 4.15 -13.35
CA ALA A 50 5.30 3.19 -13.98
C ALA A 50 4.16 3.92 -14.71
N TRP A 51 4.50 4.93 -15.50
CA TRP A 51 3.54 5.77 -16.23
C TRP A 51 2.78 5.01 -17.31
N ASP A 52 3.33 3.89 -17.76
CA ASP A 52 2.80 2.98 -18.78
C ASP A 52 2.00 1.81 -18.20
N ALA A 53 1.85 1.74 -16.88
CA ALA A 53 1.04 0.73 -16.21
C ALA A 53 -0.45 0.99 -16.41
N ASN A 54 -1.26 -0.08 -16.35
CA ASN A 54 -2.71 0.03 -16.45
C ASN A 54 -3.31 0.64 -15.18
N HIS A 55 -2.82 0.19 -14.01
CA HIS A 55 -3.30 0.61 -12.71
C HIS A 55 -2.12 0.69 -11.73
N ASN A 56 -2.15 1.67 -10.85
CA ASN A 56 -1.30 1.86 -9.68
C ASN A 56 -2.21 1.98 -8.45
N CYS A 57 -2.79 0.85 -8.04
CA CYS A 57 -3.67 0.76 -6.88
C CYS A 57 -2.86 1.02 -5.60
N THR A 58 -3.47 1.65 -4.62
CA THR A 58 -2.76 2.09 -3.41
C THR A 58 -3.52 1.75 -2.14
N ALA A 59 -2.76 1.56 -1.06
CA ALA A 59 -3.26 1.54 0.30
C ALA A 59 -2.20 2.12 1.24
N MET A 60 -2.60 2.95 2.19
CA MET A 60 -1.72 3.42 3.24
C MET A 60 -2.40 3.37 4.61
N VAL A 61 -1.57 3.19 5.63
CA VAL A 61 -1.93 3.31 7.04
C VAL A 61 -0.84 4.12 7.72
N THR A 62 -1.21 5.17 8.44
CA THR A 62 -0.29 6.04 9.19
C THR A 62 -0.89 6.41 10.55
N GLY A 63 -0.04 6.94 11.44
CA GLY A 63 -0.45 7.42 12.75
C GLY A 63 -0.18 6.39 13.86
N LEU A 64 -0.17 6.86 15.11
CA LEU A 64 0.30 6.09 16.26
C LEU A 64 -0.43 4.73 16.42
N LEU A 65 -1.70 4.68 16.04
CA LEU A 65 -2.54 3.48 16.12
C LEU A 65 -3.05 3.03 14.74
N GLY A 66 -2.50 3.57 13.65
CA GLY A 66 -2.99 3.34 12.29
C GLY A 66 -4.37 3.97 12.04
N ASP A 67 -4.64 5.09 12.69
CA ASP A 67 -5.90 5.82 12.67
C ASP A 67 -6.12 6.63 11.38
N GLN A 68 -5.07 6.83 10.59
CA GLN A 68 -5.16 7.44 9.27
C GLN A 68 -5.01 6.37 8.20
N ALA A 69 -5.98 6.27 7.31
CA ALA A 69 -5.95 5.28 6.23
C ALA A 69 -6.58 5.84 4.96
N ARG A 70 -5.98 5.53 3.82
CA ARG A 70 -6.55 5.79 2.49
C ARG A 70 -6.22 4.63 1.56
N SER A 71 -7.07 4.42 0.57
CA SER A 71 -6.87 3.44 -0.49
C SER A 71 -7.45 3.92 -1.81
N SER A 72 -6.94 3.41 -2.92
CA SER A 72 -7.44 3.68 -4.25
C SER A 72 -7.38 2.43 -5.12
N ASP A 73 -8.46 2.17 -5.86
CA ASP A 73 -8.51 1.11 -6.87
C ASP A 73 -7.86 1.53 -8.20
N ASP A 74 -7.54 2.82 -8.39
CA ASP A 74 -6.92 3.37 -9.60
C ASP A 74 -7.52 2.90 -10.94
N GLY A 75 -8.85 2.79 -11.00
CA GLY A 75 -9.58 2.38 -12.21
C GLY A 75 -9.87 0.88 -12.30
N GLU A 76 -9.38 0.06 -11.36
CA GLU A 76 -9.93 -1.29 -11.14
C GLU A 76 -11.40 -1.20 -10.68
N PRO A 77 -12.20 -2.28 -10.81
CA PRO A 77 -13.56 -2.30 -10.30
C PRO A 77 -13.61 -1.91 -8.81
N SER A 78 -14.57 -1.06 -8.46
CA SER A 78 -14.68 -0.47 -7.12
C SER A 78 -14.62 -1.52 -6.02
N GLY A 79 -13.71 -1.32 -5.06
CA GLY A 79 -13.52 -2.17 -3.89
C GLY A 79 -12.73 -3.45 -4.14
N THR A 80 -12.14 -3.65 -5.33
CA THR A 80 -11.46 -4.92 -5.66
C THR A 80 -9.95 -4.90 -5.46
N ALA A 81 -9.31 -3.72 -5.28
CA ALA A 81 -7.86 -3.62 -5.14
C ALA A 81 -7.45 -2.87 -3.87
N GLY A 82 -7.77 -1.59 -3.76
CA GLY A 82 -7.31 -0.70 -2.69
C GLY A 82 -7.81 -1.13 -1.31
N ILE A 83 -9.10 -1.47 -1.17
CA ILE A 83 -9.68 -1.92 0.10
C ILE A 83 -9.07 -3.26 0.55
N PRO A 84 -8.98 -4.32 -0.29
CA PRO A 84 -8.28 -5.54 0.06
C PRO A 84 -6.83 -5.33 0.49
N MET A 85 -6.07 -4.47 -0.21
CA MET A 85 -4.70 -4.11 0.17
C MET A 85 -4.66 -3.48 1.57
N LEU A 86 -5.55 -2.52 1.85
CA LEU A 86 -5.64 -1.85 3.15
C LEU A 86 -5.98 -2.83 4.29
N GLU A 87 -6.88 -3.77 4.05
CA GLU A 87 -7.22 -4.80 5.03
C GLU A 87 -6.02 -5.68 5.39
N VAL A 88 -5.16 -6.02 4.42
CA VAL A 88 -3.94 -6.80 4.69
C VAL A 88 -3.01 -6.04 5.63
N LEU A 89 -2.76 -4.75 5.38
CA LEU A 89 -1.91 -3.92 6.25
C LEU A 89 -2.46 -3.88 7.68
N ARG A 90 -3.77 -3.65 7.83
CA ARG A 90 -4.45 -3.60 9.14
C ARG A 90 -4.40 -4.94 9.88
N ARG A 91 -4.72 -6.05 9.21
CA ARG A 91 -4.70 -7.39 9.82
C ARG A 91 -3.29 -7.82 10.22
N ARG A 92 -2.26 -7.31 9.55
CA ARG A 92 -0.85 -7.49 9.92
C ARG A 92 -0.39 -6.58 11.07
N GLY A 93 -1.25 -5.70 11.57
CA GLY A 93 -0.91 -4.74 12.61
C GLY A 93 0.16 -3.75 12.15
N LEU A 94 0.09 -3.30 10.90
CA LEU A 94 1.03 -2.33 10.35
C LEU A 94 0.48 -0.90 10.41
N THR A 95 1.37 0.05 10.69
CA THR A 95 1.17 1.50 10.52
C THR A 95 2.43 2.10 9.89
N ASP A 96 2.34 3.38 9.54
CA ASP A 96 3.43 4.17 8.95
C ASP A 96 3.99 3.48 7.69
N VAL A 97 3.09 3.05 6.82
CA VAL A 97 3.38 2.32 5.58
C VAL A 97 2.45 2.73 4.44
N VAL A 98 3.00 2.77 3.23
CA VAL A 98 2.25 2.83 1.97
C VAL A 98 2.59 1.62 1.11
N ALA A 99 1.56 1.02 0.52
CA ALA A 99 1.65 -0.03 -0.47
C ALA A 99 1.11 0.48 -1.80
N VAL A 100 1.86 0.24 -2.88
CA VAL A 100 1.44 0.50 -4.26
C VAL A 100 1.58 -0.80 -5.04
N VAL A 101 0.50 -1.22 -5.69
CA VAL A 101 0.49 -2.37 -6.58
C VAL A 101 0.32 -1.84 -7.99
N THR A 102 1.39 -1.93 -8.77
CA THR A 102 1.42 -1.58 -10.18
C THR A 102 1.05 -2.80 -11.01
N ARG A 103 0.00 -2.69 -11.81
CA ARG A 103 -0.47 -3.75 -12.70
C ARG A 103 -0.17 -3.40 -14.15
N TYR A 104 0.44 -4.36 -14.84
CA TYR A 104 0.57 -4.38 -16.30
C TYR A 104 -0.31 -5.49 -16.88
N PHE A 105 -1.19 -5.14 -17.81
CA PHE A 105 -2.07 -6.08 -18.51
C PHE A 105 -1.29 -6.85 -19.58
N GLY A 106 -1.64 -8.13 -19.73
CA GLY A 106 -1.12 -9.08 -20.70
C GLY A 106 -1.93 -10.37 -20.64
#